data_AF-I4M7X1-F1
#
_entry.id   AF-I4M7X1-F1
#
_cell.length_a   1.000
_cell.length_b   1.000
_cell.length_c   1.000
_cell.angle_alpha   90.00
_cell.angle_beta   90.00
_cell.angle_gamma   90.00
#
_symmetry.space_group_name_H-M   'P 1'
#
loop_
_entity.id
_entity.type
_entity.pdbx_description
1 polymer ?
#
loop_
_entity_poly.entity_id
_entity_poly.type
_entity_poly.pdbx_seq_one_letter_code
_entity_poly.pdbx_strand_id
1 'polypeptide(L)'
;MAVLVSLGASVTAAIVYKKMHTRKGAIIALLVGSVVAITLAIAGNLVITPLYAHMTVSQVVALIIPALLPFNIIKLALHVVVTMLVYKPISKLLHHSK
;
A
#
# COMPACT_ATOMS: atom_id res chain seq x y z
N MET A 1 12.02 3.35 4.48
CA MET A 1 10.54 3.40 4.57
C MET A 1 9.85 2.87 3.31
N ALA A 2 10.16 3.37 2.11
CA ALA A 2 9.45 2.99 0.88
C ALA A 2 9.40 1.48 0.62
N VAL A 3 10.55 0.79 0.70
CA VAL A 3 10.64 -0.67 0.50
C VAL A 3 9.74 -1.44 1.47
N LEU A 4 9.72 -1.05 2.74
CA LEU A 4 8.90 -1.68 3.77
C LEU A 4 7.40 -1.53 3.50
N VAL A 5 6.95 -0.34 3.06
CA VAL A 5 5.55 -0.11 2.68
C VAL A 5 5.19 -0.93 1.44
N SER A 6 6.06 -0.96 0.42
CA SER A 6 5.84 -1.73 -0.80
C SER A 6 5.77 -3.24 -0.54
N LEU A 7 6.65 -3.77 0.31
CA LEU A 7 6.61 -5.17 0.72
C LEU A 7 5.37 -5.48 1.54
N GLY A 8 5.04 -4.65 2.52
CA GLY A 8 3.82 -4.81 3.33
C GLY A 8 2.55 -4.83 2.46
N ALA A 9 2.48 -3.97 1.46
CA ALA A 9 1.37 -3.95 0.51
C ALA A 9 1.33 -5.22 -0.36
N SER A 10 2.43 -5.49 -1.08
CA SER A 10 2.49 -6.53 -2.11
C SER A 10 2.44 -7.95 -1.55
N VAL A 11 3.16 -8.23 -0.46
CA VAL A 11 3.19 -9.57 0.16
C VAL A 11 1.83 -9.89 0.76
N THR A 12 1.22 -8.95 1.48
CA THR A 12 -0.12 -9.13 2.05
C THR A 12 -1.14 -9.38 0.96
N ALA A 13 -1.14 -8.56 -0.10
CA ALA A 13 -2.04 -8.75 -1.22
C ALA A 13 -1.82 -10.11 -1.91
N ALA A 14 -0.57 -10.53 -2.10
CA ALA A 14 -0.26 -11.84 -2.70
C ALA A 14 -0.79 -13.01 -1.85
N ILE A 15 -0.64 -12.96 -0.52
CA ILE A 15 -1.14 -13.99 0.40
C ILE A 15 -2.67 -14.07 0.34
N VAL A 16 -3.35 -12.92 0.36
CA VAL A 16 -4.82 -12.88 0.30
C VAL A 16 -5.33 -13.37 -1.05
N TYR A 17 -4.74 -12.90 -2.16
CA TYR A 17 -5.14 -13.31 -3.50
C TYR A 17 -4.90 -14.79 -3.77
N LYS A 18 -3.81 -15.37 -3.21
CA LYS A 18 -3.51 -16.80 -3.30
C LYS A 18 -4.63 -17.69 -2.76
N LYS A 19 -5.41 -17.19 -1.78
CA LYS A 19 -6.56 -17.92 -1.22
C LYS A 19 -7.84 -17.73 -2.04
N MET A 20 -7.94 -16.66 -2.83
CA MET A 20 -9.15 -16.28 -3.57
C MET A 20 -8.80 -15.73 -4.96
N HIS A 21 -8.46 -16.63 -5.89
CA HIS A 21 -8.06 -16.28 -7.26
C HIS A 21 -9.23 -15.83 -8.16
N THR A 22 -9.91 -14.76 -7.75
CA THR A 22 -11.04 -14.15 -8.47
C THR A 22 -10.89 -12.63 -8.53
N ARG A 23 -11.65 -11.95 -9.40
CA ARG A 23 -11.69 -10.46 -9.43
C ARG A 23 -12.06 -9.85 -8.07
N LYS A 24 -13.03 -10.44 -7.38
CA LYS A 24 -13.41 -10.01 -6.03
C LYS A 24 -12.27 -10.21 -5.04
N GLY A 25 -11.59 -11.36 -5.12
CA GLY A 25 -10.41 -11.64 -4.29
C GLY A 25 -9.25 -10.69 -4.57
N ALA A 26 -9.04 -10.25 -5.81
CA ALA A 26 -8.04 -9.23 -6.14
C ALA A 26 -8.35 -7.88 -5.47
N ILE A 27 -9.61 -7.44 -5.50
CA ILE A 27 -10.04 -6.20 -4.83
C ILE A 27 -9.83 -6.31 -3.31
N ILE A 28 -10.25 -7.42 -2.70
CA ILE A 28 -10.07 -7.65 -1.26
C ILE A 28 -8.57 -7.67 -0.90
N ALA A 29 -7.76 -8.37 -1.68
CA ALA A 29 -6.31 -8.43 -1.50
C ALA A 29 -5.67 -7.03 -1.54
N LEU A 30 -6.07 -6.22 -2.52
CA LEU A 30 -5.60 -4.85 -2.66
C LEU A 30 -6.04 -3.97 -1.50
N LEU A 31 -7.28 -4.10 -1.01
CA LEU A 31 -7.77 -3.34 0.16
C LEU A 31 -7.06 -3.74 1.46
N VAL A 32 -6.83 -5.04 1.68
CA VAL A 32 -6.11 -5.51 2.88
C VAL A 32 -4.65 -5.09 2.83
N GLY A 33 -3.97 -5.27 1.70
CA GLY A 33 -2.60 -4.79 1.50
C GLY A 33 -2.51 -3.27 1.66
N SER A 34 -3.57 -2.55 1.26
CA SER A 34 -3.68 -1.11 1.43
C SER A 34 -3.69 -0.67 2.90
N VAL A 35 -4.52 -1.30 3.73
CA VAL A 35 -4.59 -1.00 5.17
C VAL A 35 -3.23 -1.26 5.86
N VAL A 36 -2.57 -2.36 5.49
CA VAL A 36 -1.22 -2.67 5.99
C VAL A 36 -0.22 -1.59 5.56
N ALA A 37 -0.24 -1.19 4.29
CA ALA A 37 0.64 -0.16 3.76
C ALA A 37 0.48 1.20 4.48
N ILE A 38 -0.76 1.64 4.72
CA ILE A 38 -1.05 2.89 5.43
C ILE A 38 -0.52 2.83 6.88
N THR A 39 -0.79 1.73 7.57
CA THR A 39 -0.31 1.52 8.95
C THR A 39 1.21 1.61 9.01
N LEU A 40 1.92 0.93 8.10
CA LEU A 40 3.37 0.96 8.02
C LEU A 40 3.93 2.33 7.63
N ALA A 41 3.23 3.07 6.75
CA ALA A 41 3.62 4.42 6.37
C ALA A 41 3.49 5.41 7.53
N ILE A 42 2.39 5.34 8.29
CA ILE A 42 2.18 6.19 9.47
C ILE A 42 3.22 5.85 10.55
N ALA A 43 3.40 4.57 10.87
CA ALA A 43 4.43 4.14 11.82
C ALA A 43 5.83 4.56 11.38
N GLY A 44 6.14 4.43 10.09
CA GLY A 44 7.40 4.89 9.49
C GLY A 44 7.61 6.39 9.62
N ASN A 45 6.58 7.21 9.38
CA ASN A 45 6.68 8.66 9.56
C ASN A 45 6.90 9.05 11.02
N LEU A 46 6.26 8.36 11.98
CA LEU A 46 6.45 8.64 13.40
C LEU A 46 7.90 8.38 13.87
N VAL A 47 8.61 7.44 13.24
CA VAL A 47 10.00 7.10 13.58
C VAL A 47 10.99 7.94 12.77
N ILE A 48 10.79 8.03 11.45
CA ILE A 48 11.80 8.59 10.54
C ILE A 48 11.67 10.11 10.43
N THR A 49 10.46 10.68 10.36
CA THR A 49 10.25 12.13 10.17
C THR A 49 10.91 12.98 11.26
N PRO A 50 10.81 12.64 12.56
CA PRO A 50 11.50 13.39 13.61
C PRO A 50 13.03 13.44 13.45
N LEU A 51 13.63 12.36 12.91
CA LEU A 51 15.08 12.22 12.81
C LEU A 51 15.72 13.15 11.78
N TYR A 52 15.01 13.43 10.68
CA TYR A 52 15.55 14.27 9.60
C TYR A 52 14.87 15.63 9.47
N ALA A 53 13.62 15.79 9.93
CA ALA A 53 12.86 17.03 9.78
C ALA A 53 12.99 17.98 10.98
N HIS A 54 13.78 17.61 12.00
CA HIS A 54 13.92 18.35 13.26
C HIS A 54 12.57 18.66 13.94
N MET A 55 11.59 17.78 13.76
CA MET A 55 10.26 17.87 14.36
C MET A 55 10.17 16.93 15.56
N THR A 56 9.38 17.29 16.56
CA THR A 56 8.99 16.36 17.63
C THR A 56 7.99 15.32 17.12
N VAL A 57 7.93 14.15 17.77
CA VAL A 57 6.93 13.12 17.46
C VAL A 57 5.50 13.68 17.56
N SER A 58 5.23 14.55 18.55
CA SER A 58 3.93 15.19 18.72
C SER A 58 3.53 16.04 17.51
N GLN A 59 4.47 16.80 16.93
CA GLN A 59 4.21 17.56 15.71
C GLN A 59 3.90 16.65 14.51
N VAL A 60 4.56 15.49 14.40
CA VAL A 60 4.26 14.51 13.34
C VAL A 60 2.88 13.87 13.55
N VAL A 61 2.50 13.58 14.80
CA VAL A 61 1.15 13.08 15.15
C VAL A 61 0.07 14.08 14.72
N ALA A 62 0.29 15.37 14.96
CA ALA A 62 -0.64 16.43 14.54
C ALA A 62 -0.83 16.47 13.01
N LEU A 63 0.15 15.98 12.23
CA LEU A 63 0.06 15.88 10.77
C LEU A 63 -0.64 14.61 10.26
N ILE A 64 -0.95 13.63 11.12
CA ILE A 64 -1.55 12.36 10.69
C ILE A 64 -2.88 12.59 9.98
N ILE A 65 -3.84 13.21 10.66
CA ILE A 65 -5.18 13.45 10.12
C ILE A 65 -5.17 14.43 8.94
N PRO A 66 -4.53 15.61 9.02
CA PRO A 66 -4.65 16.61 7.95
C PRO A 66 -3.78 16.30 6.71
N ALA A 67 -2.69 15.55 6.84
CA ALA A 67 -1.72 15.39 5.76
C ALA A 67 -1.33 13.93 5.47
N LEU A 68 -0.82 13.19 6.48
CA LEU A 68 -0.21 11.87 6.22
C LEU A 68 -1.26 10.84 5.80
N LEU A 69 -2.39 10.78 6.48
CA LEU A 69 -3.48 9.86 6.17
C LEU A 69 -4.09 10.13 4.79
N PRO A 70 -4.55 11.36 4.46
CA PRO A 70 -5.12 11.64 3.14
C PRO A 70 -4.12 11.41 2.01
N PHE A 71 -2.84 11.80 2.19
CA PHE A 71 -1.79 11.54 1.21
C PHE A 71 -1.62 10.04 0.92
N ASN A 72 -1.53 9.21 1.97
CA ASN A 72 -1.36 7.77 1.80
C ASN A 72 -2.59 7.11 1.18
N ILE A 73 -3.81 7.56 1.52
CA ILE A 73 -5.04 7.06 0.90
C ILE A 73 -5.05 7.34 -0.60
N ILE A 74 -4.77 8.58 -1.02
CA ILE A 74 -4.75 8.97 -2.44
C ILE A 74 -3.69 8.17 -3.21
N LYS A 75 -2.46 8.13 -2.69
CA LYS A 75 -1.34 7.37 -3.28
C LYS A 75 -1.69 5.90 -3.53
N LEU A 76 -2.45 5.32 -2.61
CA LEU A 76 -2.78 3.92 -2.62
C LEU A 76 -4.01 3.62 -3.47
N ALA A 77 -4.99 4.51 -3.50
CA ALA A 77 -6.09 4.45 -4.46
C ALA A 77 -5.54 4.42 -5.90
N LEU A 78 -4.52 5.23 -6.19
CA LEU A 78 -3.82 5.18 -7.48
C LEU A 78 -3.19 3.81 -7.74
N HIS A 79 -2.50 3.21 -6.76
CA HIS A 79 -1.96 1.86 -6.90
C HIS A 79 -3.04 0.82 -7.18
N VAL A 80 -4.18 0.88 -6.48
CA VAL A 80 -5.30 -0.05 -6.69
C VAL A 80 -5.87 0.11 -8.10
N VAL A 81 -6.13 1.34 -8.55
CA VAL A 81 -6.65 1.62 -9.89
C VAL A 81 -5.69 1.11 -10.96
N VAL A 82 -4.41 1.49 -10.89
CA VAL A 82 -3.40 1.08 -11.85
C VAL A 82 -3.28 -0.45 -11.88
N THR A 83 -3.17 -1.10 -10.71
CA THR A 83 -3.08 -2.56 -10.63
C THR A 83 -4.29 -3.22 -11.27
N MET A 84 -5.51 -2.76 -10.99
CA MET A 84 -6.74 -3.33 -11.56
C MET A 84 -6.84 -3.18 -13.08
N LEU A 85 -6.27 -2.11 -13.65
CA LEU A 85 -6.22 -1.91 -15.11
C LEU A 85 -5.21 -2.87 -15.77
N VAL A 86 -4.04 -3.06 -15.16
CA VAL A 86 -2.94 -3.81 -15.79
C VAL A 86 -2.89 -5.29 -15.44
N TYR A 87 -3.52 -5.74 -14.34
CA TYR A 87 -3.29 -7.11 -13.84
C TYR A 87 -3.73 -8.19 -14.83
N LYS A 88 -4.84 -7.98 -15.55
CA LYS A 88 -5.38 -8.99 -16.48
C LYS A 88 -4.55 -9.09 -17.77
N PRO A 89 -4.18 -7.98 -18.44
CA PRO A 89 -3.21 -8.02 -19.54
C PRO A 89 -1.89 -8.69 -19.15
N ILE A 90 -1.32 -8.32 -17.99
CA ILE A 90 -0.06 -8.90 -17.50
C ILE A 90 -0.22 -10.40 -17.23
N SER A 91 -1.30 -10.81 -16.54
CA SER A 91 -1.57 -12.23 -16.29
C SER A 91 -1.70 -13.02 -17.58
N LYS A 92 -2.40 -12.49 -18.58
CA LYS A 92 -2.50 -13.14 -19.90
C LYS A 92 -1.12 -13.27 -20.55
N LEU A 93 -0.30 -12.22 -20.55
CA LEU A 93 1.07 -12.25 -21.10
C LEU A 93 1.94 -13.31 -20.42
N LEU A 94 1.91 -13.37 -19.09
CA LEU A 94 2.69 -14.34 -18.30
C LEU A 94 2.24 -15.79 -18.52
N HIS A 95 0.96 -16.01 -18.78
CA HIS A 95 0.42 -17.34 -19.08
C HIS A 95 0.42 -17.70 -20.57
N HIS A 96 0.74 -16.76 -21.46
CA HIS A 96 0.82 -17.00 -22.91
C HIS A 96 2.10 -17.73 -23.33
N SER A 97 3.13 -17.68 -22.49
CA SER A 97 4.42 -18.34 -22.73
C SER A 97 4.49 -19.77 -22.18
N LYS A 98 3.33 -20.41 -21.98
CA LYS A 98 3.21 -21.84 -21.64
C LYS A 98 2.47 -22.59 -22.73
#